data_AF-M4D2W9-F1
#
_entry.id   AF-M4D2W9-F1
#
_cell.length_a   1.000
_cell.length_b   1.000
_cell.length_c   1.000
_cell.angle_alpha   90.00
_cell.angle_beta   90.00
_cell.angle_gamma   90.00
#
_symmetry.space_group_name_H-M   'P 1'
#
loop_
_entity.id
_entity.type
_entity.pdbx_description
1 polymer ?
#
loop_
_entity_poly.entity_id
_entity_poly.type
_entity_poly.pdbx_seq_one_letter_code
_entity_poly.pdbx_strand_id
1 'polypeptide(L)' 'MGLSGPMLRASGIPWDLRKVDRYESYDEFECEIQRQKQGDSLTRYLVRLSEMTESIKIIQQVLERLPGGSL' A
#
# COMPACT_ATOMS: atom_id res chain seq x y z
N MET A 1 3.85 -21.92 7.23
CA MET A 1 3.68 -21.31 5.89
C MET A 1 4.27 -19.90 5.93
N GLY A 2 5.07 -19.49 4.93
CA GLY A 2 5.70 -18.17 4.85
C GLY A 2 4.98 -17.24 3.87
N LEU A 3 3.78 -16.78 4.24
CA LEU A 3 2.95 -15.91 3.39
C LEU A 3 3.29 -14.42 3.58
N SER A 4 3.00 -13.59 2.57
CA SER A 4 3.29 -12.15 2.56
C SER A 4 2.17 -11.33 1.90
N GLY A 5 2.29 -10.00 1.98
CA GLY A 5 1.46 -9.06 1.22
C GLY A 5 -0.05 -9.17 1.52
N PRO A 6 -0.93 -9.19 0.50
CA PRO A 6 -2.37 -9.23 0.68
C PRO A 6 -2.89 -10.42 1.51
N MET A 7 -2.13 -11.53 1.56
CA MET A 7 -2.48 -12.67 2.41
C MET A 7 -2.44 -12.29 3.89
N LEU A 8 -1.34 -11.67 4.34
CA LEU A 8 -1.19 -11.21 5.72
C LEU A 8 -2.20 -10.11 6.05
N ARG A 9 -2.37 -9.16 5.11
CA ARG A 9 -3.26 -8.01 5.31
C ARG A 9 -4.74 -8.38 5.33
N ALA A 10 -5.17 -9.40 4.58
CA ALA A 10 -6.54 -9.90 4.66
C ALA A 10 -6.83 -10.65 5.97
N SER A 11 -5.78 -11.13 6.65
CA SER A 11 -5.84 -11.77 7.98
C SER A 11 -5.57 -10.79 9.13
N GLY A 12 -5.61 -9.48 8.87
CA GLY A 12 -5.53 -8.43 9.88
C GLY A 12 -4.12 -8.00 10.25
N ILE A 13 -3.08 -8.61 9.67
CA ILE A 13 -1.69 -8.34 10.02
C ILE A 13 -1.21 -7.06 9.29
N PRO A 14 -0.83 -5.98 10.01
CA PRO A 14 -0.38 -4.70 9.44
C PRO A 14 1.05 -4.75 8.92
N TRP A 15 1.30 -5.61 7.94
CA TRP A 15 2.63 -5.78 7.35
C TRP A 15 2.67 -5.29 5.90
N ASP A 16 3.53 -4.29 5.64
CA ASP A 16 3.81 -3.76 4.31
C ASP A 16 5.24 -3.20 4.26
N LEU A 17 6.02 -3.63 3.27
CA LEU A 17 7.44 -3.25 3.14
C LEU A 17 7.63 -1.76 2.86
N ARG A 18 6.66 -1.10 2.19
CA ARG A 18 6.71 0.35 1.93
C ARG A 18 6.73 1.17 3.22
N LYS A 19 6.22 0.60 4.33
CA LYS A 19 6.20 1.25 5.65
C LYS A 19 7.24 0.75 6.63
N VAL A 20 7.55 -0.55 6.56
CA VAL A 20 8.53 -1.19 7.47
C VAL A 20 9.95 -0.85 7.04
N ASP A 21 10.28 -1.09 5.77
CA ASP A 21 11.63 -0.91 5.24
C ASP A 21 11.82 0.49 4.65
N ARG A 22 10.71 1.17 4.30
CA ARG A 22 10.71 2.56 3.82
C ARG A 22 11.67 2.77 2.64
N TYR A 23 11.66 1.83 1.70
CA TYR A 23 12.56 1.89 0.55
C TYR A 23 12.14 3.00 -0.43
N GLU A 24 13.09 3.42 -1.27
CA GLU A 24 12.93 4.55 -2.21
C GLU A 24 12.46 5.81 -1.48
N SER A 25 11.38 6.46 -1.94
CA SER A 25 10.80 7.67 -1.35
C SER A 25 9.41 7.43 -0.76
N TYR A 26 9.05 6.17 -0.47
CA TYR A 26 7.72 5.84 0.06
C TYR A 26 7.45 6.42 1.45
N ASP A 27 8.49 6.80 2.20
CA ASP A 27 8.37 7.48 3.49
C ASP A 27 8.04 8.96 3.37
N GLU A 28 8.27 9.57 2.21
CA GLU A 28 7.86 10.95 1.92
C GLU A 28 6.34 11.06 1.70
N PHE A 29 5.65 9.96 1.36
CA PHE A 29 4.23 9.96 1.01
C PHE A 29 3.34 9.31 2.08
N GLU A 30 2.12 9.84 2.20
CA GLU A 30 1.08 9.24 3.02
C GLU A 30 0.48 8.03 2.32
N CYS A 31 0.92 6.84 2.75
CA CYS A 31 0.31 5.56 2.40
C CYS A 31 -0.34 4.91 3.64
N GLU A 32 -1.55 4.38 3.52
CA GLU A 32 -2.23 3.58 4.54
C GLU A 32 -2.17 2.08 4.23
N ILE A 33 -1.93 1.25 5.26
CA ILE A 33 -1.91 -0.22 5.11
C ILE A 33 -3.33 -0.77 5.14
N GLN A 34 -3.89 -1.01 3.96
CA GLN A 34 -5.22 -1.57 3.74
C GLN A 34 -5.33 -3.01 4.24
N ARG A 35 -6.30 -3.30 5.11
CA ARG A 35 -6.43 -4.58 5.80
C ARG A 35 -7.88 -5.00 6.00
N GLN A 36 -8.05 -6.31 6.13
CA GLN A 36 -9.29 -6.96 6.52
C GLN A 36 -9.01 -7.99 7.60
N LYS A 37 -10.02 -8.60 8.22
CA LYS A 37 -9.82 -9.55 9.33
C LYS A 37 -10.26 -10.98 9.03
N GLN A 38 -11.10 -11.20 8.01
CA GLN A 38 -11.73 -12.50 7.76
C GLN A 38 -10.75 -13.54 7.16
N GLY A 39 -9.76 -13.11 6.38
CA GLY A 39 -8.75 -13.99 5.76
C GLY A 39 -9.23 -14.86 4.60
N ASP A 40 -10.51 -14.75 4.19
CA ASP A 40 -11.08 -15.48 3.05
C ASP A 40 -10.69 -14.88 1.68
N SER A 41 -11.16 -15.50 0.58
CA SER A 41 -10.88 -15.01 -0.77
C SER A 41 -11.48 -13.63 -1.04
N LEU A 42 -12.67 -13.34 -0.49
CA LEU A 42 -13.34 -12.07 -0.65
C LEU A 42 -12.56 -10.93 0.01
N THR A 43 -12.09 -11.12 1.23
CA THR A 43 -11.27 -10.11 1.92
C THR A 43 -9.94 -9.86 1.22
N ARG A 44 -9.32 -10.89 0.63
CA ARG A 44 -8.14 -10.70 -0.23
C ARG A 44 -8.43 -9.91 -1.50
N TYR A 45 -9.64 -10.04 -2.04
CA TYR A 45 -10.09 -9.24 -3.17
C TYR A 45 -10.32 -7.78 -2.74
N LEU A 46 -11.03 -7.56 -1.63
CA LEU A 46 -11.29 -6.22 -1.10
C LEU A 46 -10.01 -5.46 -0.72
N VAL A 47 -9.04 -6.13 -0.09
CA VAL A 47 -7.72 -5.52 0.20
C VAL A 47 -7.07 -4.99 -1.07
N ARG A 48 -7.11 -5.75 -2.18
CA ARG A 48 -6.53 -5.30 -3.45
C ARG A 48 -7.27 -4.10 -4.03
N LEU A 49 -8.60 -4.08 -3.96
CA LEU A 49 -9.38 -2.92 -4.43
C LEU A 49 -9.01 -1.67 -3.63
N SER A 50 -8.95 -1.78 -2.30
CA SER A 50 -8.53 -0.67 -1.44
C SER A 50 -7.10 -0.22 -1.73
N GLU A 51 -6.18 -1.16 -2.01
CA GLU A 51 -4.80 -0.84 -2.40
C GLU A 51 -4.71 -0.08 -3.72
N MET A 52 -5.60 -0.33 -4.68
CA MET A 52 -5.66 0.45 -5.93
C MET A 52 -6.04 1.91 -5.64
N THR A 53 -7.04 2.14 -4.79
CA THR A 53 -7.41 3.49 -4.34
C THR A 53 -6.25 4.17 -3.63
N GLU A 54 -5.56 3.46 -2.73
CA GLU A 54 -4.37 3.99 -2.04
C GLU A 54 -3.24 4.32 -3.02
N SER A 55 -3.06 3.51 -4.06
CA SER A 55 -2.03 3.75 -5.08
C SER A 55 -2.32 5.02 -5.86
N ILE A 56 -3.59 5.30 -6.18
CA ILE A 56 -4.00 6.56 -6.81
C ILE A 56 -3.71 7.75 -5.88
N LYS A 57 -3.99 7.64 -4.58
CA LYS A 57 -3.66 8.68 -3.58
C LYS A 57 -2.16 8.99 -3.56
N ILE A 58 -1.30 7.96 -3.63
CA ILE A 58 0.16 8.16 -3.68
C ILE A 58 0.56 8.85 -4.99
N ILE A 59 0.02 8.42 -6.14
CA ILE A 59 0.29 9.05 -7.44
C ILE A 59 -0.07 10.55 -7.41
N GLN A 60 -1.20 10.92 -6.82
CA GLN A 60 -1.60 12.32 -6.69
C GLN A 60 -0.59 13.12 -5.85
N GLN A 61 -0.15 12.58 -4.71
CA GLN A 61 0.87 13.24 -3.88
C GLN A 61 2.22 13.37 -4.60
N VAL A 62 2.59 12.38 -5.41
CA VAL A 62 3.80 12.45 -6.26
C VAL A 62 3.66 13.59 -7.25
N LEU A 63 2.54 13.68 -7.98
CA LEU A 63 2.31 14.72 -8.98
C LEU A 63 2.38 16.14 -8.40
N GLU A 64 1.90 16.34 -7.17
CA GLU A 64 1.99 17.63 -6.46
C GLU A 64 3.43 18.02 -6.08
N ARG A 65 4.32 17.02 -5.93
CA ARG A 65 5.71 17.20 -5.46
C ARG A 65 6.75 17.00 -6.55
N LEU A 66 6.33 16.67 -7.78
CA LEU A 66 7.26 16.50 -8.89
C LEU A 66 8.05 17.80 -9.08
N PRO A 67 9.40 17.76 -8.92
CA PRO A 67 10.19 18.94 -9.22
C PRO A 67 10.09 19.23 -10.72
N GLY A 68 10.06 20.51 -11.07
CA GLY A 68 10.29 20.92 -12.46
C GLY A 68 11.68 20.43 -12.87
N GLY A 69 11.75 19.40 -13.70
CA GLY A 69 13.01 18.93 -14.27
C GLY A 69 13.63 20.01 -15.16
N SER A 70 14.96 19.98 -15.32
CA SER A 70 15.56 20.72 -16.43
C SER A 70 15.05 20.09 -17.73
N LEU A 71 14.51 20.95 -18.60
CA LEU A 71 14.40 20.65 -20.03
C LEU A 71 15.81 20.52 -20.63
#